data_AF-A0AB39MRG3-F1
#
_entry.id   AF-A0AB39MRG3-F1
#
_cell.length_a   1.000
_cell.length_b   1.000
_cell.length_c   1.000
_cell.angle_alpha   90.00
_cell.angle_beta   90.00
_cell.angle_gamma   90.00
#
_symmetry.space_group_name_H-M   'P 1'
#
loop_
_entity.id
_entity.type
_entity.pdbx_description
1 polymer ?
#
loop_
_entity_poly.entity_id
_entity_poly.type
_entity_poly.pdbx_seq_one_letter_code
_entity_poly.pdbx_strand_id
1 'polypeptide(L)'
;MTRCPLHEDETPSFSWNTDRQLWKCHSCGKGGDSFSLIMEKEGTDFVGARALAASVSFATRDVGGSNRGLSGSSYAGRRAVPPRPGNRTGGGNYVPAWRRR
;
A
#
# COMPACT_ATOMS: atom_id res chain seq x y z
N MET A 1 6.09 1.27 8.95
CA MET A 1 5.56 0.63 10.18
C MET A 1 6.03 1.47 11.35
N THR A 2 5.10 1.93 12.18
CA THR A 2 5.37 2.83 13.32
C THR A 2 4.95 2.16 14.63
N ARG A 3 5.23 2.78 15.78
CA ARG A 3 4.69 2.31 17.07
C ARG A 3 3.19 2.61 17.16
N CYS A 4 2.45 1.79 17.88
CA CYS A 4 1.02 2.00 18.09
C CYS A 4 0.81 3.16 19.07
N PRO A 5 -0.13 4.09 18.79
CA PRO A 5 -0.47 5.16 19.73
C PRO A 5 -1.47 4.74 20.82
N LEU A 6 -2.07 3.55 20.72
CA LEU A 6 -3.13 3.06 21.63
C LEU A 6 -2.61 2.12 22.72
N HIS A 7 -1.38 1.62 22.58
CA HIS A 7 -0.72 0.78 23.57
C HIS A 7 0.77 1.04 23.51
N GLU A 8 1.44 0.90 24.64
CA GLU A 8 2.89 1.07 24.70
C GLU A 8 3.55 -0.19 24.12
N ASP A 9 4.06 -0.06 22.87
CA ASP A 9 4.77 -1.12 22.16
C ASP A 9 6.24 -0.77 22.03
N GLU A 10 7.12 -1.72 22.35
CA GLU A 10 8.55 -1.59 22.07
C GLU A 10 8.83 -1.79 20.56
N THR A 11 7.99 -2.59 19.87
CA THR A 11 8.14 -2.94 18.46
C THR A 11 7.20 -2.13 17.56
N PRO A 12 7.66 -1.66 16.37
CA PRO A 12 6.81 -0.92 15.44
C PRO A 12 5.81 -1.85 14.75
N SER A 13 4.61 -1.97 15.32
CA SER A 13 3.55 -2.90 14.90
C SER A 13 2.35 -2.24 14.21
N PHE A 14 2.37 -0.91 14.04
CA PHE A 14 1.29 -0.13 13.43
C PHE A 14 1.51 0.06 11.93
N SER A 15 0.47 -0.27 11.15
CA SER A 15 0.47 -0.14 9.68
C SER A 15 -0.71 0.71 9.21
N TRP A 16 -0.42 1.60 8.25
CA TRP A 16 -1.40 2.45 7.58
C TRP A 16 -1.49 2.11 6.09
N ASN A 17 -2.71 1.95 5.58
CA ASN A 17 -2.98 1.79 4.16
C ASN A 17 -3.74 3.01 3.66
N THR A 18 -3.05 3.88 2.91
CA THR A 18 -3.62 5.14 2.41
C THR A 18 -4.66 4.92 1.31
N ASP A 19 -4.49 3.89 0.47
CA ASP A 19 -5.42 3.58 -0.64
C ASP A 19 -6.79 3.14 -0.12
N ARG A 20 -6.77 2.32 0.94
CA ARG A 20 -7.99 1.82 1.58
C ARG A 20 -8.47 2.70 2.72
N GLN A 21 -7.66 3.68 3.15
CA GLN A 21 -7.90 4.54 4.32
C GLN A 21 -8.14 3.75 5.61
N LEU A 22 -7.40 2.65 5.78
CA LEU A 22 -7.53 1.75 6.93
C LEU A 22 -6.21 1.65 7.68
N TRP A 23 -6.31 1.44 8.99
CA TRP A 23 -5.18 1.16 9.86
C TRP A 23 -5.37 -0.14 10.62
N LYS A 24 -4.25 -0.76 10.98
CA LYS A 24 -4.25 -1.94 11.83
C LYS A 24 -2.99 -1.99 12.68
N CYS A 25 -3.18 -2.33 13.94
CA CYS A 25 -2.14 -2.67 14.89
C CYS A 25 -2.06 -4.19 15.02
N HIS A 26 -0.91 -4.78 14.70
CA HIS A 26 -0.76 -6.24 14.71
C HIS A 26 -0.53 -6.82 16.11
N SER A 27 -0.05 -6.02 17.06
CA SER A 27 0.17 -6.46 18.45
C SER A 27 -1.10 -6.41 19.29
N CYS A 28 -1.89 -5.35 19.14
CA CYS A 28 -3.08 -5.10 19.93
C CYS A 28 -4.38 -5.60 19.27
N GLY A 29 -4.32 -5.98 17.99
CA GLY A 29 -5.47 -6.50 17.23
C GLY A 29 -6.48 -5.43 16.80
N LYS A 30 -6.34 -4.19 17.29
CA LYS A 30 -7.20 -3.06 16.93
C LYS A 30 -6.95 -2.61 15.50
N GLY A 31 -8.01 -2.15 14.84
CA GLY A 31 -7.95 -1.63 13.49
C GLY A 31 -9.29 -1.06 13.06
N GLY A 32 -9.25 -0.18 12.07
CA GLY A 32 -10.43 0.54 11.62
C GLY A 32 -10.09 1.64 10.63
N ASP A 33 -10.94 2.65 10.57
CA ASP A 33 -10.77 3.86 9.78
C ASP A 33 -10.08 4.98 10.58
N SER A 34 -9.74 6.08 9.91
CA SER A 34 -9.09 7.23 10.56
C SER A 34 -9.90 7.81 11.73
N PHE A 35 -11.24 7.76 11.65
CA PHE A 35 -12.09 8.25 12.74
C PHE A 35 -12.07 7.32 13.95
N SER A 36 -12.08 6.00 13.76
CA SER A 36 -11.96 5.02 14.84
C SER A 36 -10.67 5.21 15.64
N LEU A 37 -9.57 5.56 14.98
CA LEU A 37 -8.32 5.86 15.69
C LEU A 37 -8.46 7.09 16.61
N ILE A 38 -9.08 8.17 16.11
CA ILE A 38 -9.27 9.40 16.88
C ILE A 38 -10.22 9.16 18.06
N MET A 39 -11.32 8.45 17.81
CA MET A 39 -12.29 8.10 18.85
C MET A 39 -11.64 7.27 19.97
N GLU A 40 -10.83 6.26 19.63
CA GLU A 40 -10.15 5.45 20.65
C GLU A 40 -9.03 6.20 21.38
N LYS A 41 -8.30 7.08 20.68
CA LYS A 41 -7.19 7.84 21.26
C LYS A 41 -7.67 8.93 22.22
N GLU A 42 -8.69 9.68 21.81
CA GLU A 42 -9.20 10.85 22.55
C GLU A 42 -10.44 10.51 23.42
N GLY A 43 -10.99 9.30 23.29
CA GLY A 43 -12.19 8.88 24.01
C GLY A 43 -13.44 9.67 23.62
N THR A 44 -13.54 10.12 22.37
CA THR A 44 -14.63 10.98 21.88
C THR A 44 -15.62 10.22 21.00
N ASP A 45 -16.84 10.72 20.91
CA ASP A 45 -17.85 10.25 19.95
C ASP A 45 -17.47 10.63 18.51
N PHE A 46 -18.15 10.04 17.53
CA PHE A 46 -17.94 10.32 16.10
C PHE A 46 -18.03 11.82 15.75
N VAL A 47 -18.95 12.54 16.39
CA VAL A 47 -19.11 13.99 16.17
C VAL A 47 -17.89 14.77 16.68
N GLY A 48 -17.39 14.41 17.88
CA GLY A 48 -16.18 15.00 18.46
C GLY A 48 -14.95 14.68 17.61
N ALA A 49 -14.81 13.41 17.19
CA ALA A 49 -13.72 12.98 16.32
C ALA A 49 -13.72 13.72 14.96
N ARG A 50 -14.90 13.97 14.38
CA ARG A 50 -15.03 14.77 13.16
C ARG A 50 -14.61 16.23 13.36
N ALA A 51 -14.98 16.84 14.49
CA ALA A 51 -14.58 18.21 14.81
C ALA A 51 -13.05 18.33 14.97
N LEU A 52 -12.42 17.36 15.63
CA LEU A 52 -10.95 17.28 15.76
C LEU A 52 -10.27 17.00 14.43
N ALA A 53 -10.81 16.12 13.60
CA ALA A 53 -10.28 15.89 12.26
C ALA A 53 -10.37 17.15 11.39
N ALA A 54 -11.43 17.94 11.53
CA ALA A 54 -11.60 19.20 10.81
C ALA A 54 -10.62 20.28 11.29
N SER A 55 -10.34 20.36 12.60
CA SER A 55 -9.38 21.33 13.13
C SER A 55 -7.94 21.05 12.72
N VAL A 56 -7.61 19.76 12.53
CA VAL A 56 -6.30 19.30 12.05
C VAL A 56 -6.24 19.26 10.51
N SER A 57 -7.37 19.45 9.81
CA SER A 57 -7.39 19.32 8.36
C SER A 57 -6.51 20.38 7.71
N PHE A 58 -5.39 19.93 7.16
CA PHE A 58 -4.61 20.69 6.20
C PHE A 58 -5.45 20.81 4.94
N ALA A 59 -5.39 21.95 4.26
CA ALA A 59 -6.08 22.15 2.99
C ALA A 59 -5.90 20.89 2.14
N THR A 60 -6.99 20.16 1.91
CA THR A 60 -7.00 19.04 0.99
C THR A 60 -6.70 19.68 -0.35
N ARG A 61 -5.41 19.71 -0.72
CA ARG A 61 -5.04 19.90 -2.12
C ARG A 61 -5.87 18.87 -2.82
N ASP A 62 -6.82 19.34 -3.61
CA ASP A 62 -7.65 18.50 -4.43
C ASP A 62 -6.69 17.52 -5.09
N VAL A 63 -6.70 16.27 -4.65
CA VAL A 63 -6.27 15.17 -5.49
C VAL A 63 -7.40 15.07 -6.48
N GLY A 64 -7.49 16.08 -7.35
CA GLY A 64 -8.40 16.14 -8.45
C GLY A 64 -8.17 14.84 -9.16
N GLY A 65 -9.22 14.03 -9.21
CA GLY A 65 -9.28 12.82 -10.01
C GLY A 65 -8.95 13.21 -11.44
N SER A 66 -7.65 13.24 -11.76
CA SER A 66 -7.19 13.28 -13.12
C SER A 66 -7.43 11.87 -13.64
N ASN A 67 -8.61 11.67 -14.20
CA ASN A 67 -8.81 10.81 -15.36
C ASN A 67 -8.01 11.33 -16.58
N ARG A 68 -6.85 11.97 -16.37
CA ARG A 68 -5.78 11.96 -17.36
C ARG A 68 -5.41 10.49 -17.42
N GLY A 69 -5.99 9.80 -18.40
CA GLY A 69 -5.68 8.41 -18.68
C GLY A 69 -4.17 8.25 -18.52
N LEU A 70 -3.77 7.22 -17.80
CA LEU A 70 -2.38 6.77 -17.74
C LEU A 70 -1.91 6.63 -19.19
N SER A 71 -1.36 7.72 -19.74
CA SER A 71 -1.01 7.81 -21.14
C SER A 71 0.28 7.05 -21.27
N GLY A 72 0.14 5.76 -21.53
CA GLY A 72 1.25 4.84 -21.67
C GLY A 72 1.90 4.50 -20.33
N SER A 73 1.74 3.23 -19.95
CA SER A 73 2.83 2.48 -19.33
C SER A 73 4.20 2.97 -19.84
N SER A 74 4.97 3.64 -18.98
CA SER A 74 6.38 3.94 -19.25
C SER A 74 7.25 2.68 -19.33
N TYR A 75 6.66 1.48 -19.18
CA TYR A 75 7.30 0.19 -19.44
C TYR A 75 7.12 -0.26 -20.90
N ALA A 76 6.42 0.49 -21.75
CA ALA A 76 6.37 0.27 -23.20
C ALA A 76 7.55 0.92 -23.97
N GLY A 77 8.67 1.17 -23.30
CA GLY A 77 9.93 1.53 -23.95
C GLY A 77 10.61 0.28 -24.50
N ARG A 78 10.91 0.26 -25.80
CA ARG A 78 11.68 -0.80 -26.47
C ARG A 78 13.11 -0.90 -25.91
N ARG A 79 13.30 -1.42 -24.70
CA ARG A 79 14.59 -1.98 -24.29
C ARG A 79 14.59 -3.43 -24.73
N ALA A 80 15.13 -3.67 -25.92
CA ALA A 80 15.47 -5.03 -26.33
C ALA A 80 16.42 -5.59 -25.26
N VAL A 81 15.98 -6.61 -24.53
CA VAL A 81 16.85 -7.33 -23.58
C VAL A 81 17.93 -7.97 -24.43
N PRO A 82 19.23 -7.62 -24.25
CA PRO A 82 20.29 -8.26 -25.01
C PRO A 82 20.24 -9.77 -24.72
N PRO A 83 20.31 -10.63 -25.75
CA PRO A 83 20.29 -12.07 -25.52
C PRO A 83 21.48 -12.45 -24.65
N ARG A 84 21.23 -13.17 -23.55
CA ARG A 84 22.27 -13.75 -22.71
C ARG A 84 23.17 -14.66 -23.58
N PRO A 85 24.50 -14.67 -23.38
CA PRO A 85 25.37 -15.61 -24.07
C PRO A 85 24.89 -17.04 -23.80
N GLY A 86 24.46 -17.75 -24.85
CA GLY A 86 23.88 -19.11 -24.75
C GLY A 86 22.38 -19.22 -25.02
N ASN A 87 21.63 -18.11 -25.13
CA ASN A 87 20.26 -18.14 -25.63
C ASN A 87 20.28 -18.36 -27.16
N ARG A 88 20.24 -19.62 -27.59
CA ARG A 88 19.99 -19.95 -28.99
C ARG A 88 18.54 -19.59 -29.32
N THR A 89 18.36 -18.55 -30.12
CA THR A 89 17.10 -18.26 -30.81
C THR A 89 16.80 -19.39 -31.79
N GLY A 90 16.14 -20.44 -31.33
CA GLY A 90 15.75 -21.58 -32.16
C GLY A 90 14.77 -22.46 -31.42
N GLY A 91 13.52 -22.52 -31.91
CA GLY A 91 12.37 -23.17 -31.29
C GLY A 91 12.56 -24.68 -31.09
N GLY A 92 13.13 -25.06 -29.96
CA GLY A 92 13.02 -26.40 -29.40
C GLY A 92 12.09 -26.36 -28.20
N ASN A 93 11.08 -27.25 -28.17
CA ASN A 93 10.26 -27.43 -26.97
C ASN A 93 11.17 -27.83 -25.80
N TYR A 94 11.12 -27.07 -24.73
CA TYR A 94 11.80 -27.40 -23.48
C TYR A 94 11.28 -28.75 -22.98
N VAL A 95 12.13 -29.78 -23.03
CA VAL A 95 11.86 -31.07 -22.39
C VAL A 95 12.59 -31.07 -21.05
N PRO A 96 11.87 -31.00 -19.91
CA PRO A 96 12.50 -30.99 -18.61
C PRO A 96 13.21 -32.32 -18.32
N ALA A 97 14.22 -32.28 -17.44
CA ALA A 97 15.17 -33.38 -17.23
C ALA A 97 14.52 -34.71 -16.83
N TRP A 98 13.39 -34.67 -16.11
CA TRP A 98 12.62 -35.84 -15.68
C TRP A 98 11.86 -36.54 -16.80
N ARG A 99 11.80 -35.95 -18.01
CA ARG A 99 11.08 -36.49 -19.17
C ARG A 99 12.01 -37.11 -20.23
N ARG A 100 13.33 -37.16 -19.97
CA ARG A 100 14.32 -37.83 -20.82
C ARG A 100 14.46 -39.28 -20.31
N ARG A 101 13.91 -40.25 -21.04
CA ARG A 101 14.15 -41.69 -20.83
C ARG A 101 15.26 -42.16 -21.77
#